data_AF-A0A938UAY1-F1
#
_entry.id   AF-A0A938UAY1-F1
#
_cell.length_a   1.000
_cell.length_b   1.000
_cell.length_c   1.000
_cell.angle_alpha   90.00
_cell.angle_beta   90.00
_cell.angle_gamma   90.00
#
_symmetry.space_group_name_H-M   'P 1'
#
loop_
_entity.id
_entity.type
_entity.pdbx_description
1 polymer ?
#
loop_
_entity_poly.entity_id
_entity_poly.type
_entity_poly.pdbx_seq_one_letter_code
_entity_poly.pdbx_strand_id
1 'polypeptide(L)' 'MRASQFKEFEATSLYCPRCKAAVPVRKKLLLVLPEGDEYEYLCAYCSSSVGTKTDKNAPKIELILKP' A
#
# COMPACT_ATOMS: atom_id res chain seq x y z
N MET A 1 -24.41 6.27 13.99
CA MET A 1 -23.48 5.40 13.22
C MET A 1 -22.19 5.29 14.02
N ARG A 2 -21.76 4.08 14.40
CA ARG A 2 -20.49 3.86 15.11
C ARG A 2 -19.35 4.24 14.16
N ALA A 3 -18.58 5.28 14.49
CA ALA A 3 -17.33 5.56 13.80
C ALA A 3 -16.44 4.32 13.90
N SER A 4 -15.93 3.82 12.77
CA SER A 4 -14.92 2.76 12.72
C SER A 4 -13.69 3.25 13.50
N GLN A 5 -13.60 2.84 14.76
CA GLN A 5 -12.62 3.35 15.73
C GLN A 5 -11.18 2.93 15.42
N PHE A 6 -10.98 2.08 14.41
CA PHE A 6 -9.67 1.67 13.93
C PHE A 6 -9.50 2.16 12.50
N LYS A 7 -8.55 3.08 12.32
CA LYS A 7 -7.96 3.42 11.02
C LYS A 7 -7.38 2.12 10.42
N GLU A 8 -7.43 1.96 9.11
CA GLU A 8 -6.86 0.79 8.43
C GLU A 8 -5.43 0.51 8.91
N PHE A 9 -5.09 -0.78 9.09
CA PHE A 9 -3.77 -1.18 9.55
C PHE A 9 -2.74 -0.97 8.43
N GLU A 10 -1.63 -0.33 8.77
CA GLU A 10 -0.50 -0.07 7.87
C GLU A 10 0.73 -0.80 8.38
N ALA A 11 1.49 -1.41 7.48
CA ALA A 11 2.77 -2.00 7.85
C ALA A 11 3.79 -0.89 8.10
N THR A 12 4.32 -0.82 9.32
CA THR A 12 5.39 0.13 9.67
C THR A 12 6.78 -0.47 9.45
N SER A 13 6.92 -1.79 9.61
CA SER A 13 8.16 -2.53 9.37
C SER A 13 7.92 -3.89 8.72
N LEU A 14 8.78 -4.28 7.79
CA LEU A 14 8.79 -5.61 7.16
C LEU A 14 10.23 -6.13 7.05
N TYR A 15 10.40 -7.44 6.94
CA TYR A 15 11.71 -8.02 6.70
C TYR A 15 12.18 -7.74 5.26
N CYS A 16 13.38 -7.19 5.12
CA CYS A 16 14.00 -6.99 3.81
C CYS A 16 15.04 -8.08 3.54
N PRO A 17 14.90 -8.89 2.47
CA PRO A 17 15.87 -9.94 2.15
C PRO A 17 17.22 -9.39 1.70
N ARG A 18 17.28 -8.16 1.18
CA ARG A 18 18.55 -7.51 0.80
C ARG A 18 19.31 -6.94 1.99
N CYS A 19 18.61 -6.28 2.93
CA CYS A 19 19.21 -5.73 4.15
C CYS A 19 19.36 -6.79 5.26
N LYS A 20 18.69 -7.94 5.14
CA LYS A 20 18.68 -9.06 6.09
C LYS A 20 18.22 -8.67 7.50
N ALA A 21 17.26 -7.75 7.58
CA ALA A 21 16.73 -7.25 8.84
C ALA A 21 15.27 -6.80 8.68
N ALA A 22 14.55 -6.67 9.81
CA ALA A 22 13.32 -5.90 9.85
C ALA A 22 13.65 -4.42 9.64
N VAL A 23 13.03 -3.81 8.65
CA VAL A 23 13.29 -2.42 8.23
C VAL A 23 11.99 -1.64 8.20
N PRO A 24 12.03 -0.31 8.44
CA PRO A 24 10.91 0.55 8.15
C PRO A 24 10.58 0.52 6.65
N VAL A 25 9.29 0.64 6.33
CA VAL A 25 8.80 0.58 4.94
C VAL A 25 8.18 1.89 4.50
N ARG A 26 8.25 2.15 3.19
CA ARG A 26 7.54 3.24 2.51
C ARG A 26 6.44 2.63 1.67
N LYS A 27 5.20 3.11 1.82
CA LYS A 27 4.06 2.71 0.98
C LYS A 27 4.07 3.55 -0.30
N LYS A 28 3.98 2.89 -1.46
CA LYS A 28 3.92 3.52 -2.78
C LYS A 28 2.72 2.98 -3.54
N LEU A 29 1.89 3.86 -4.09
CA LEU A 29 0.78 3.46 -4.95
C LEU A 29 1.33 2.83 -6.23
N LEU A 30 0.89 1.61 -6.53
CA LEU A 30 1.20 0.90 -7.77
C LEU A 30 0.12 1.12 -8.80
N LEU A 31 -1.12 0.85 -8.42
CA LEU A 31 -2.24 0.80 -9.33
C LEU A 31 -3.50 1.28 -8.65
N VAL A 32 -4.31 1.96 -9.43
CA VAL A 32 -5.60 2.47 -9.04
C VAL A 32 -6.64 1.67 -9.80
N LEU A 33 -7.45 0.90 -9.09
CA LEU A 33 -8.47 0.02 -9.65
C LEU A 33 -9.89 0.50 -9.28
N PRO A 34 -10.91 0.13 -10.06
CA PRO A 34 -12.30 0.44 -9.70
C PRO A 34 -12.73 -0.11 -8.32
N GLU A 35 -12.13 -1.22 -7.89
CA GLU A 35 -12.45 -1.93 -6.64
C GLU A 35 -11.54 -1.52 -5.47
N GLY A 36 -10.51 -0.71 -5.71
CA GLY A 36 -9.53 -0.38 -4.69
C GLY A 36 -8.18 0.11 -5.22
N ASP A 37 -7.30 0.47 -4.30
CA ASP A 37 -5.94 0.88 -4.64
C ASP A 37 -4.96 -0.24 -4.28
N GLU A 38 -4.03 -0.55 -5.18
CA GLU A 38 -2.91 -1.44 -4.93
C GLU A 38 -1.66 -0.64 -4.61
N TYR A 39 -0.99 -1.01 -3.52
CA TYR A 39 0.23 -0.39 -3.04
C TYR A 39 1.34 -1.43 -2.89
N GLU A 40 2.56 -0.96 -3.11
CA GLU A 40 3.79 -1.66 -2.80
C GLU A 40 4.41 -1.09 -1.51
N TYR A 41 4.96 -1.97 -0.69
CA TYR A 41 5.86 -1.59 0.38
C TYR A 41 7.31 -1.75 -0.07
N LEU A 42 8.05 -0.65 0.05
CA LEU A 42 9.47 -0.60 -0.27
C LEU A 42 10.30 -0.48 1.00
N CYS A 43 11.42 -1.21 1.06
CA CYS A 43 12.44 -0.99 2.08
C CYS A 43 12.89 0.47 2.08
N ALA A 44 12.81 1.16 3.21
CA ALA A 44 13.16 2.57 3.30
C ALA A 44 14.65 2.87 3.03
N TYR A 45 15.52 1.84 3.07
CA TYR A 45 16.97 1.97 2.87
C TYR A 45 17.41 1.60 1.45
N CYS A 46 17.04 0.41 0.97
CA CYS A 46 17.52 -0.11 -0.32
C CYS A 46 16.47 -0.08 -1.42
N SER A 47 15.25 0.38 -1.13
CA SER A 47 14.13 0.49 -2.07
C SER A 47 13.68 -0.84 -2.71
N SER A 48 14.10 -1.99 -2.18
CA SER A 48 13.57 -3.28 -2.64
C SER A 48 12.11 -3.42 -2.25
N SER A 49 11.30 -4.01 -3.14
CA SER A 49 9.98 -4.51 -2.79
C SER A 49 10.05 -5.50 -1.64
N VAL A 50 9.21 -5.31 -0.62
CA VAL A 50 9.15 -6.15 0.57
C VAL A 50 7.72 -6.58 0.92
N GLY A 51 6.72 -6.15 0.16
CA GLY A 51 5.34 -6.56 0.32
C GLY A 51 4.37 -5.72 -0.52
N THR A 52 3.09 -6.10 -0.51
CA THR A 52 2.01 -5.39 -1.18
C THR A 52 0.80 -5.26 -0.25
N LYS A 53 -0.06 -4.27 -0.50
CA LYS A 53 -1.35 -4.05 0.17
C LYS A 53 -2.39 -3.66 -0.88
N THR A 54 -3.61 -4.19 -0.75
CA THR A 54 -4.75 -3.77 -1.56
C THR A 54 -5.81 -3.16 -0.65
N ASP A 55 -6.11 -1.89 -0.86
CA ASP A 55 -7.12 -1.14 -0.11
C ASP A 55 -8.44 -1.13 -0.89
N LYS A 56 -9.36 -2.01 -0.48
CA LYS A 56 -10.67 -2.20 -1.15
C LYS A 56 -11.71 -1.11 -0.86
N ASN A 57 -11.36 -0.14 0.00
CA ASN A 57 -12.20 1.01 0.35
C ASN A 57 -11.73 2.31 -0.31
N ALA A 58 -10.93 2.23 -1.38
CA ALA A 58 -10.57 3.42 -2.13
C ALA A 58 -11.84 4.08 -2.70
N PRO A 59 -11.89 5.42 -2.74
CA PRO A 59 -13.03 6.13 -3.32
C PRO A 59 -13.23 5.68 -4.76
N LYS A 60 -14.48 5.43 -5.16
CA LYS A 60 -14.82 4.95 -6.51
C LYS A 60 -14.39 5.99 -7.55
N ILE A 61 -13.56 5.59 -8.51
CA ILE A 61 -12.96 6.51 -9.48
C ILE A 61 -13.68 6.36 -10.82
N GLU A 62 -14.16 7.47 -11.35
CA GLU A 62 -14.73 7.51 -12.70
C GLU A 62 -13.60 7.65 -13.72
N LEU A 63 -13.24 6.54 -14.36
CA LEU A 63 -12.25 6.51 -15.44
C LEU A 63 -12.86 7.12 -16.71
N ILE A 64 -12.46 8.35 -17.05
CA ILE A 64 -12.78 8.96 -18.35
C ILE A 64 -11.74 8.49 -19.36
N LEU A 65 -12.02 7.37 -20.04
CA LEU A 65 -11.22 6.94 -21.18
C LEU A 65 -11.59 7.81 -22.39
N LYS A 66 -10.68 8.69 -22.81
CA LYS A 66 -10.82 9.40 -24.09
C LYS A 66 -10.44 8.43 -25.22
N PRO A 67 -11.24 8.38 -26.31
CA PRO A 67 -10.97 7.51 -27.46
C PRO A 67 -9.70 7.91 -28.21
#